data_AF-A0A5J4QF10-F1
#
_entry.id   AF-A0A5J4QF10-F1
#
_cell.length_a   1.000
_cell.length_b   1.000
_cell.length_c   1.000
_cell.angle_alpha   90.00
_cell.angle_beta   90.00
_cell.angle_gamma   90.00
#
_symmetry.space_group_name_H-M   'P 1'
#
loop_
_entity.id
_entity.type
_entity.pdbx_description
1 polymer ?
#
loop_
_entity_poly.entity_id
_entity_poly.type
_entity_poly.pdbx_seq_one_letter_code
_entity_poly.pdbx_strand_id
1 'polypeptide(L)'
;MLGAIVGDIVGSRFEFENTNSTDFELFTDESTFTDDTVCTIAIADALLKNGGKDFQTLLMGWCRRYPGRGYGGRFYNWFINRTQEPYNSFGNGSAMRVSPVAWFGSSIKEVLQLAEQSAAITHNHPEGIKGAKAIAHAICLARTGCDKDTIKKEIATS
;
A
#
# COMPACT_ATOMS: atom_id res chain seq x y z
N MET A 1 9.14 -2.49 -5.78
CA MET A 1 8.89 -2.61 -4.32
C MET A 1 9.96 -1.95 -3.47
N LEU A 2 11.27 -2.15 -3.73
CA LEU A 2 12.34 -1.56 -2.91
C LEU A 2 12.21 -0.04 -2.71
N GLY A 3 11.84 0.72 -3.75
CA GLY A 3 11.62 2.16 -3.61
C GLY A 3 10.51 2.54 -2.63
N ALA A 4 9.46 1.72 -2.48
CA ALA A 4 8.41 1.94 -1.49
C ALA A 4 8.92 1.69 -0.07
N ILE A 5 9.69 0.61 0.12
CA ILE A 5 10.30 0.27 1.42
C ILE A 5 11.34 1.32 1.83
N VAL A 6 12.18 1.77 0.88
CA VAL A 6 13.13 2.85 1.12
C VAL A 6 12.40 4.15 1.46
N GLY A 7 11.33 4.50 0.73
CA GLY A 7 10.52 5.68 1.01
C GLY A 7 9.92 5.66 2.41
N ASP A 8 9.39 4.51 2.84
CA ASP A 8 8.89 4.30 4.20
C ASP A 8 9.99 4.51 5.25
N ILE A 9 11.11 3.78 5.15
CA ILE A 9 12.21 3.85 6.13
C ILE A 9 12.82 5.25 6.24
N VAL A 10 13.02 5.92 5.11
CA VAL A 10 13.57 7.29 5.06
C VAL A 10 12.56 8.29 5.64
N GLY A 11 11.29 8.12 5.30
CA GLY A 11 10.19 9.01 5.70
C GLY A 11 9.75 8.87 7.15
N SER A 12 10.00 7.72 7.78
CA SER A 12 9.46 7.37 9.10
C SER A 12 9.76 8.40 10.19
N ARG A 13 10.96 8.99 10.17
CA ARG A 13 11.37 9.99 11.17
C ARG A 13 10.68 11.36 11.01
N PHE A 14 10.00 11.59 9.89
CA PHE A 14 9.36 12.87 9.57
C PHE A 14 7.82 12.83 9.68
N GLU A 15 7.23 11.71 10.10
CA GLU A 15 5.75 11.53 10.12
C GLU A 15 5.03 12.52 11.05
N PHE A 16 5.66 12.89 12.17
CA PHE A 16 5.13 13.85 13.15
C PHE A 16 6.00 15.12 13.28
N GLU A 17 7.11 15.17 12.55
CA GLU A 17 8.08 16.26 12.51
C GLU A 17 8.38 16.62 11.05
N ASN A 18 7.35 17.13 10.37
CA ASN A 18 7.39 17.36 8.94
C ASN A 18 8.47 18.38 8.54
N THR A 19 9.10 18.15 7.39
CA THR A 19 10.05 19.08 6.78
C THR A 19 9.77 19.24 5.29
N ASN A 20 10.08 20.43 4.77
CA ASN A 20 10.13 20.70 3.32
C ASN A 20 11.58 20.73 2.80
N SER A 21 12.57 20.44 3.65
CA SER A 21 13.96 20.35 3.23
C SER A 21 14.16 19.17 2.29
N THR A 22 14.88 19.39 1.20
CA THR A 22 15.38 18.32 0.32
C THR A 22 16.82 17.91 0.65
N ASP A 23 17.45 18.62 1.58
CA ASP A 23 18.81 18.34 2.07
C ASP A 23 18.69 17.63 3.43
N PHE A 24 18.78 16.29 3.39
CA PHE A 24 18.73 15.42 4.57
C PHE A 24 19.41 14.09 4.27
N GLU A 25 19.92 13.44 5.32
CA GLU A 25 20.53 12.11 5.19
C GLU A 25 19.46 11.03 5.00
N LEU A 26 19.61 10.13 4.03
CA LEU A 26 18.58 9.13 3.74
C LEU A 26 18.35 8.13 4.89
N PHE A 27 19.43 7.65 5.50
CA PHE A 27 19.35 6.62 6.55
C PHE A 27 20.08 7.08 7.80
N THR A 28 19.39 7.01 8.93
CA THR A 28 19.93 7.34 10.25
C THR A 28 19.49 6.30 11.27
N ASP A 29 20.02 6.36 12.49
CA ASP A 29 19.61 5.45 13.58
C ASP A 29 18.13 5.61 13.97
N GLU A 30 17.49 6.71 13.58
CA GLU A 30 16.05 6.98 13.77
C GLU A 30 15.17 6.40 12.65
N SER A 31 15.77 5.94 11.55
CA SER A 31 15.07 5.39 10.39
C SER A 31 14.62 3.96 10.66
N THR A 32 13.33 3.67 10.51
CA THR A 32 12.76 2.32 10.70
C THR A 32 11.61 2.09 9.74
N PHE A 33 11.35 0.82 9.40
CA PHE A 33 10.14 0.46 8.65
C PHE A 33 8.88 0.59 9.51
N THR A 34 7.76 0.90 8.87
CA THR A 34 6.45 1.11 9.49
C THR A 34 5.41 0.10 8.97
N ASP A 35 4.12 0.36 9.21
CA ASP A 35 3.02 -0.42 8.69
C ASP A 35 2.94 -0.41 7.16
N ASP A 36 3.44 0.64 6.49
CA ASP A 36 3.58 0.70 5.03
C ASP A 36 4.36 -0.50 4.49
N THR A 37 5.56 -0.75 5.02
CA THR A 37 6.39 -1.89 4.63
C THR A 37 5.75 -3.21 5.05
N VAL A 38 5.26 -3.34 6.28
CA VAL A 38 4.65 -4.60 6.76
C VAL A 38 3.47 -4.99 5.88
N CYS A 39 2.58 -4.04 5.58
CA CYS A 39 1.43 -4.28 4.74
C CYS A 39 1.82 -4.55 3.29
N THR A 40 2.82 -3.85 2.75
CA THR A 40 3.35 -4.10 1.40
C THR A 40 3.87 -5.54 1.26
N ILE A 41 4.65 -6.01 2.23
CA ILE A 41 5.14 -7.40 2.22
C ILE A 41 3.98 -8.40 2.35
N ALA A 42 2.96 -8.10 3.14
CA ALA A 42 1.81 -8.97 3.26
C ALA A 42 1.00 -9.11 1.96
N ILE A 43 0.84 -8.01 1.21
CA ILE A 43 0.20 -8.04 -0.12
C ILE A 43 1.04 -8.86 -1.09
N ALA A 44 2.37 -8.68 -1.11
CA ALA A 44 3.27 -9.50 -1.93
C ALA A 44 3.16 -11.00 -1.58
N ASP A 45 3.15 -11.34 -0.29
CA ASP A 45 3.04 -12.71 0.18
C ASP A 45 1.72 -13.37 -0.23
N ALA A 46 0.60 -12.65 -0.13
CA ALA A 46 -0.72 -13.12 -0.57
C ALA A 46 -0.79 -13.36 -2.09
N LEU A 47 -0.15 -12.50 -2.89
CA LEU A 47 -0.05 -12.65 -4.34
C LEU A 47 0.77 -13.89 -4.71
N LEU A 48 1.96 -14.04 -4.12
CA LEU A 48 2.87 -15.15 -4.44
C LEU A 48 2.34 -16.52 -4.01
N LYS A 49 1.66 -16.60 -2.86
CA LYS A 49 1.13 -17.88 -2.35
C LYS A 49 -0.16 -18.29 -3.02
N ASN A 50 -1.10 -17.36 -3.19
CA ASN A 50 -2.50 -17.68 -3.49
C ASN A 50 -3.05 -16.90 -4.70
N GLY A 51 -2.20 -16.20 -5.46
CA GLY A 51 -2.63 -15.36 -6.58
C GLY A 51 -3.57 -14.24 -6.17
N GLY A 52 -3.47 -13.74 -4.92
CA GLY A 52 -4.34 -12.69 -4.40
C GLY A 52 -5.70 -13.17 -3.87
N LYS A 53 -5.93 -14.48 -3.74
CA LYS A 53 -7.21 -15.02 -3.23
C LYS A 53 -7.39 -14.90 -1.71
N ASP A 54 -6.36 -14.53 -0.96
CA ASP A 54 -6.38 -14.49 0.51
C ASP A 54 -5.62 -13.28 1.08
N PHE A 55 -5.96 -12.07 0.61
CA PHE A 55 -5.32 -10.84 1.12
C PHE A 55 -5.57 -10.64 2.62
N GLN A 56 -6.79 -10.91 3.09
CA GLN A 56 -7.19 -10.62 4.46
C GLN A 56 -6.39 -11.43 5.48
N THR A 57 -6.32 -12.75 5.34
CA THR A 57 -5.62 -13.61 6.30
C THR A 57 -4.14 -13.27 6.37
N LEU A 58 -3.50 -13.11 5.21
CA LEU A 58 -2.06 -12.82 5.15
C LEU A 58 -1.77 -11.42 5.69
N LEU A 59 -2.56 -10.41 5.35
CA LEU A 59 -2.42 -9.06 5.88
C LEU A 59 -2.51 -9.04 7.40
N MET A 60 -3.53 -9.69 7.97
CA MET A 60 -3.68 -9.80 9.42
C MET A 60 -2.53 -10.56 10.07
N GLY A 61 -2.08 -11.65 9.45
CA GLY A 61 -0.97 -12.47 9.96
C GLY A 61 0.33 -11.68 10.07
N TRP A 62 0.66 -10.88 9.06
CA TRP A 62 1.81 -9.98 9.09
C TRP A 62 1.65 -8.85 10.10
N CYS A 63 0.48 -8.19 10.15
CA CYS A 63 0.24 -7.10 11.11
C CYS A 63 0.36 -7.57 12.57
N ARG A 64 -0.15 -8.77 12.88
CA ARG A 64 -0.04 -9.39 14.21
C ARG A 64 1.38 -9.84 14.56
N ARG A 65 2.18 -10.23 13.57
CA ARG A 65 3.59 -10.61 13.76
C ARG A 65 4.47 -9.41 14.06
N TYR A 66 4.12 -8.23 13.53
CA TYR A 66 4.87 -6.99 13.73
C TYR A 66 3.99 -5.93 14.39
N PRO A 67 3.70 -6.06 15.71
CA PRO A 67 2.92 -5.05 16.43
C PRO A 67 3.69 -3.73 16.58
N GLY A 68 2.96 -2.64 16.83
CA GLY A 68 3.56 -1.33 17.17
C GLY A 68 4.32 -0.68 16.03
N ARG A 69 3.79 -0.75 14.79
CA ARG A 69 4.46 -0.24 13.58
C ARG A 69 3.86 1.03 12.98
N GLY A 70 2.96 1.72 13.69
CA GLY A 70 2.30 2.94 13.17
C GLY A 70 0.85 2.76 12.71
N TYR A 71 0.29 1.55 12.82
CA TYR A 71 -1.07 1.26 12.37
C TYR A 71 -2.13 2.26 12.86
N GLY A 72 -2.86 2.87 11.92
CA GLY A 72 -3.99 3.73 12.25
C GLY A 72 -5.06 3.01 13.10
N GLY A 73 -5.65 3.70 14.07
CA GLY A 73 -6.48 3.06 15.11
C GLY A 73 -7.64 2.20 14.60
N ARG A 74 -8.33 2.61 13.52
CA ARG A 74 -9.40 1.79 12.90
C ARG A 74 -8.84 0.54 12.21
N PHE A 75 -7.68 0.65 11.55
CA PHE A 75 -7.00 -0.47 10.92
C PHE A 75 -6.48 -1.47 11.97
N TYR A 76 -5.91 -0.96 13.06
CA TYR A 76 -5.52 -1.77 14.21
C TYR A 76 -6.70 -2.57 14.76
N ASN A 77 -7.82 -1.89 15.01
CA ASN A 77 -9.06 -2.54 15.46
C ASN A 77 -9.55 -3.61 14.47
N TRP A 78 -9.43 -3.38 13.17
CA TRP A 78 -9.84 -4.34 12.14
C TRP A 78 -9.10 -5.68 12.25
N PHE A 79 -7.76 -5.68 12.39
CA PHE A 79 -7.02 -6.95 12.41
C PHE A 79 -6.96 -7.63 13.78
N ILE A 80 -7.29 -6.95 14.89
CA ILE A 80 -7.39 -7.59 16.22
C ILE A 80 -8.79 -8.16 16.50
N ASN A 81 -9.84 -7.58 15.90
CA ASN A 81 -11.21 -7.99 16.15
C ASN A 81 -11.56 -9.32 15.47
N ARG A 82 -12.67 -9.94 15.89
CA ARG A 82 -13.12 -11.25 15.37
C ARG A 82 -13.91 -11.16 14.06
N THR A 83 -14.66 -10.08 13.83
CA THR A 83 -15.55 -9.95 12.67
C THR A 83 -14.82 -9.48 11.41
N GLN A 84 -13.75 -8.68 11.54
CA GLN A 84 -12.85 -8.26 10.43
C GLN A 84 -13.57 -7.66 9.21
N GLU A 85 -14.73 -7.05 9.42
CA GLU A 85 -15.46 -6.35 8.37
C GLU A 85 -14.75 -5.05 7.98
N PRO A 86 -14.71 -4.68 6.68
CA PRO A 86 -14.16 -3.41 6.26
C PRO A 86 -14.98 -2.24 6.83
N TYR A 87 -14.30 -1.14 7.17
CA TYR A 87 -14.84 -0.09 8.05
C TYR A 87 -15.03 1.27 7.35
N ASN A 88 -15.34 1.23 6.04
CA ASN A 88 -15.62 2.38 5.18
C ASN A 88 -14.54 3.48 5.24
N SER A 89 -13.27 3.06 5.22
CA SER A 89 -12.13 3.98 5.26
C SER A 89 -11.82 4.60 3.91
N PHE A 90 -11.65 5.91 3.87
CA PHE A 90 -11.15 6.70 2.74
C PHE A 90 -9.68 7.11 2.91
N GLY A 91 -8.98 6.58 3.92
CA GLY A 91 -7.55 6.84 4.14
C GLY A 91 -6.66 6.23 3.05
N ASN A 92 -5.38 6.59 3.07
CA ASN A 92 -4.37 6.12 2.11
C ASN A 92 -3.85 4.69 2.40
N GLY A 93 -4.30 4.03 3.47
CA GLY A 93 -3.75 2.75 3.95
C GLY A 93 -3.86 1.59 2.96
N SER A 94 -4.81 1.65 2.02
CA SER A 94 -4.90 0.74 0.89
C SER A 94 -3.87 1.05 -0.20
N ALA A 95 -3.61 2.33 -0.45
CA ALA A 95 -2.73 2.82 -1.50
C ALA A 95 -1.24 2.65 -1.15
N MET A 96 -0.86 2.87 0.11
CA MET A 96 0.54 2.73 0.56
C MET A 96 1.11 1.32 0.36
N ARG A 97 0.25 0.29 0.40
CA ARG A 97 0.64 -1.13 0.34
C ARG A 97 0.42 -1.81 -1.01
N VAL A 98 -0.14 -1.10 -2.00
CA VAL A 98 -0.63 -1.72 -3.25
C VAL A 98 0.48 -2.05 -4.25
N SER A 99 1.70 -1.53 -4.04
CA SER A 99 2.79 -1.62 -5.02
C SER A 99 3.07 -3.03 -5.58
N PRO A 100 2.97 -4.15 -4.83
CA PRO A 100 3.22 -5.49 -5.37
C PRO A 100 2.21 -5.92 -6.43
N VAL A 101 0.96 -5.44 -6.35
CA VAL A 101 -0.11 -5.76 -7.30
C VAL A 101 0.30 -5.37 -8.72
N ALA A 102 0.88 -4.17 -8.87
CA ALA A 102 1.34 -3.66 -10.15
C ALA A 102 2.48 -4.50 -10.75
N TRP A 103 3.28 -5.19 -9.93
CA TRP A 103 4.33 -6.09 -10.41
C TRP A 103 3.80 -7.47 -10.76
N PHE A 104 2.81 -7.97 -10.00
CA PHE A 104 2.23 -9.30 -10.19
C PHE A 104 1.31 -9.38 -11.41
N GLY A 105 0.43 -8.40 -11.62
CA GLY A 105 -0.55 -8.44 -12.71
C GLY A 105 0.10 -8.40 -14.09
N SER A 106 -0.46 -9.14 -15.04
CA SER A 106 0.00 -9.24 -16.43
C SER A 106 -0.70 -8.26 -17.37
N SER A 107 -1.81 -7.65 -16.93
CA SER A 107 -2.55 -6.64 -17.69
C SER A 107 -3.05 -5.53 -16.77
N ILE A 108 -3.31 -4.34 -17.32
CA ILE A 108 -3.86 -3.24 -16.52
C ILE A 108 -5.20 -3.60 -15.87
N LYS A 109 -6.06 -4.34 -16.58
CA LYS A 109 -7.34 -4.82 -16.06
C LYS A 109 -7.14 -5.69 -14.82
N GLU A 110 -6.20 -6.62 -14.87
CA GLU A 110 -5.87 -7.50 -13.75
C GLU A 110 -5.26 -6.71 -12.57
N VAL A 111 -4.35 -5.77 -12.85
CA VAL A 111 -3.76 -4.88 -11.83
C VAL A 111 -4.85 -4.09 -11.10
N LEU A 112 -5.79 -3.50 -11.83
CA LEU A 112 -6.90 -2.73 -11.24
C LEU A 112 -7.85 -3.61 -10.43
N GLN A 113 -8.13 -4.83 -10.89
CA GLN A 113 -8.96 -5.79 -10.18
C GLN A 113 -8.32 -6.26 -8.86
N LEU A 114 -7.05 -6.64 -8.90
CA LEU A 114 -6.31 -7.05 -7.71
C LEU A 114 -6.13 -5.89 -6.72
N ALA A 115 -5.92 -4.67 -7.22
CA ALA A 115 -5.81 -3.48 -6.38
C ALA A 115 -7.11 -3.22 -5.62
N GLU A 116 -8.25 -3.29 -6.31
CA GLU A 116 -9.58 -3.17 -5.73
C GLU A 116 -9.84 -4.25 -4.67
N GLN A 117 -9.56 -5.52 -4.98
CA GLN A 117 -9.71 -6.64 -4.05
C GLN A 117 -8.84 -6.45 -2.78
N SER A 118 -7.58 -6.04 -2.94
CA SER A 118 -6.66 -5.80 -1.82
C SER A 118 -7.02 -4.58 -0.96
N ALA A 119 -7.72 -3.60 -1.53
CA ALA A 119 -8.19 -2.40 -0.84
C ALA A 119 -9.49 -2.69 -0.06
N ALA A 120 -10.45 -3.35 -0.72
CA ALA A 120 -11.81 -3.53 -0.22
C ALA A 120 -11.90 -4.28 1.12
N ILE A 121 -10.89 -5.11 1.46
CA ILE A 121 -10.84 -5.79 2.77
C ILE A 121 -10.75 -4.85 3.97
N THR A 122 -10.38 -3.58 3.77
CA THR A 122 -10.21 -2.58 4.86
C THR A 122 -10.73 -1.18 4.50
N HIS A 123 -10.56 -0.77 3.25
CA HIS A 123 -10.88 0.55 2.71
C HIS A 123 -11.95 0.41 1.61
N ASN A 124 -13.13 -0.08 1.99
CA ASN A 124 -14.26 -0.27 1.06
C ASN A 124 -15.02 1.03 0.70
N HIS A 125 -14.53 2.19 1.13
CA HIS A 125 -15.02 3.46 0.62
C HIS A 125 -14.54 3.65 -0.84
N PRO A 126 -15.37 4.21 -1.75
CA PRO A 126 -14.98 4.44 -3.15
C PRO A 126 -13.62 5.16 -3.30
N GLU A 127 -13.37 6.22 -2.53
CA GLU A 127 -12.09 6.94 -2.54
C GLU A 127 -10.89 6.10 -2.06
N GLY A 128 -11.10 5.20 -1.08
CA GLY A 128 -10.04 4.30 -0.61
C GLY A 128 -9.66 3.25 -1.66
N ILE A 129 -10.64 2.74 -2.41
CA ILE A 129 -10.42 1.85 -3.56
C ILE A 129 -9.76 2.61 -4.70
N LYS A 130 -10.27 3.81 -5.02
CA LYS A 130 -9.76 4.67 -6.09
C LYS A 130 -8.29 5.01 -5.87
N GLY A 131 -7.90 5.38 -4.64
CA GLY A 131 -6.51 5.66 -4.29
C GLY A 131 -5.58 4.47 -4.57
N ALA A 132 -5.99 3.25 -4.16
CA ALA A 132 -5.21 2.04 -4.43
C ALA A 132 -5.09 1.74 -5.93
N LYS A 133 -6.19 1.86 -6.68
CA LYS A 133 -6.22 1.67 -8.13
C LYS A 133 -5.33 2.69 -8.84
N ALA A 134 -5.37 3.97 -8.45
CA ALA A 134 -4.56 5.02 -9.03
C ALA A 134 -3.06 4.77 -8.85
N ILE A 135 -2.62 4.39 -7.64
CA ILE A 135 -1.21 4.07 -7.38
C ILE A 135 -0.78 2.81 -8.15
N ALA A 136 -1.60 1.74 -8.15
CA ALA A 136 -1.29 0.53 -8.89
C ALA A 136 -1.21 0.78 -10.41
N HIS A 137 -2.11 1.60 -10.96
CA HIS A 137 -2.09 2.01 -12.35
C HIS A 137 -0.82 2.82 -12.68
N ALA A 138 -0.49 3.83 -11.87
CA ALA A 138 0.71 4.63 -12.05
C ALA A 138 1.98 3.77 -12.08
N ILE A 139 2.11 2.82 -11.15
CA ILE A 139 3.26 1.91 -11.10
C ILE A 139 3.28 1.00 -12.33
N CYS A 140 2.12 0.50 -12.78
CA CYS A 140 2.03 -0.36 -13.96
C CYS A 140 2.47 0.38 -15.23
N LEU A 141 2.05 1.63 -15.42
CA LEU A 141 2.47 2.46 -16.55
C LEU A 141 3.96 2.81 -16.49
N ALA A 142 4.45 3.19 -15.31
CA ALA A 142 5.86 3.52 -15.11
C ALA A 142 6.78 2.33 -15.41
N ARG A 143 6.43 1.12 -14.94
CA ARG A 143 7.24 -0.09 -15.23
C ARG A 143 7.22 -0.51 -16.70
N THR A 144 6.20 -0.11 -17.46
CA THR A 144 6.12 -0.36 -18.92
C THR A 144 6.77 0.74 -19.75
N GLY A 145 7.41 1.73 -19.12
CA GLY A 145 8.18 2.77 -19.79
C GLY A 145 7.37 4.00 -20.22
N CYS A 146 6.15 4.18 -19.73
CA CYS A 146 5.39 5.41 -19.98
C CYS A 146 6.03 6.61 -19.28
N ASP A 147 6.01 7.76 -19.94
CA ASP A 147 6.52 9.01 -19.35
C ASP A 147 5.55 9.60 -18.30
N LYS A 148 6.04 10.62 -17.59
CA LYS A 148 5.29 11.26 -16.50
C LYS A 148 3.98 11.90 -16.97
N ASP A 149 3.95 12.46 -18.18
CA ASP A 149 2.77 13.16 -18.71
C ASP A 149 1.67 12.17 -19.09
N THR A 150 2.06 11.05 -19.71
CA THR A 150 1.18 9.92 -20.01
C THR A 150 0.61 9.33 -18.72
N ILE A 151 1.46 9.05 -17.73
CA ILE A 151 1.02 8.53 -16.42
C ILE A 151 0.00 9.49 -15.80
N LYS A 152 0.31 10.79 -15.74
CA LYS A 152 -0.58 11.81 -15.16
C LYS A 152 -1.94 11.86 -15.86
N LYS A 153 -1.96 11.75 -17.19
CA LYS A 153 -3.19 11.77 -17.99
C LYS A 153 -4.06 10.54 -17.70
N GLU A 154 -3.46 9.34 -17.75
CA GLU A 154 -4.19 8.07 -17.59
C GLU A 154 -4.77 7.90 -16.17
N ILE A 155 -4.01 8.27 -15.13
CA ILE A 155 -4.49 8.14 -13.74
C ILE A 155 -5.58 9.17 -13.39
N ALA A 156 -5.62 10.32 -14.08
CA ALA A 156 -6.66 11.33 -13.87
C ALA A 156 -8.04 10.87 -14.38
N THR A 157 -8.05 9.88 -15.29
CA THR A 157 -9.27 9.31 -15.89
C THR A 157 -9.63 7.93 -15.34
N SER A 158 -8.90 7.44 -14.34
CA SER A 158 -9.04 6.09 -13.74
C SER A 158 -10.00 6.00 -12.56
#